data_AF-A0A2K6V5M2-F1
#
_entry.id   AF-A0A2K6V5M2-F1
#
_cell.length_a   1.000
_cell.length_b   1.000
_cell.length_c   1.000
_cell.angle_alpha   90.00
_cell.angle_beta   90.00
_cell.angle_gamma   90.00
#
_symmetry.space_group_name_H-M   'P 1'
#
loop_
_entity.id
_entity.type
_entity.pdbx_description
1 polymer ?
#
loop_
_entity_poly.entity_id
_entity_poly.type
_entity_poly.pdbx_seq_one_letter_code
_entity_poly.pdbx_strand_id
1 'polypeptide(L)'
;MFASKERGRCAMIHFVPLEAPSRSTPRSRQVTEACSGVGRGVPRGSGPGWTVGGMEATLEQHLEDTMKNPSIVGVLCTDSQGLNLGCRGTLSDEHAGVISVLAQQAAKLTSDPTDIPVVCLESDNGNIMIQKHDGITVAVHKMAS
;
A
#
# COMPACT_ATOMS: atom_id res chain seq x y z
N MET A 1 -32.08 14.65 30.37
CA MET A 1 -32.45 14.49 28.95
C MET A 1 -31.27 14.98 28.13
N PHE A 2 -30.44 14.06 27.61
CA PHE A 2 -29.35 14.40 26.71
C PHE A 2 -29.46 13.49 25.49
N ALA A 3 -29.55 14.13 24.33
CA ALA A 3 -29.84 13.50 23.05
C ALA A 3 -28.65 12.67 22.56
N SER A 4 -28.89 11.40 22.20
CA SER A 4 -27.93 10.58 21.45
C SER A 4 -27.81 11.12 20.03
N LYS A 5 -26.62 11.58 19.66
CA LYS A 5 -26.25 11.89 18.28
C LYS A 5 -25.84 10.59 17.59
N GLU A 6 -26.52 10.32 16.48
CA GLU A 6 -26.41 9.10 15.67
C GLU A 6 -24.97 8.87 15.19
N ARG A 7 -24.43 7.67 15.46
CA ARG A 7 -23.12 7.24 14.95
C ARG A 7 -23.23 6.97 13.46
N GLY A 8 -22.48 7.73 12.68
CA GLY A 8 -22.31 7.51 11.25
C GLY A 8 -21.82 6.09 10.98
N ARG A 9 -22.46 5.43 10.02
CA ARG A 9 -22.12 4.07 9.56
C ARG A 9 -20.78 4.11 8.85
N CYS A 10 -19.74 3.55 9.46
CA CYS A 10 -18.47 3.30 8.78
C CYS A 10 -18.64 2.03 7.94
N ALA A 11 -18.51 2.15 6.61
CA ALA A 11 -18.62 1.02 5.71
C ALA A 11 -17.47 0.04 5.98
N MET A 12 -17.84 -1.20 6.28
CA MET A 12 -16.95 -2.33 6.53
C MET A 12 -16.13 -2.61 5.26
N ILE A 13 -14.85 -2.26 5.28
CA ILE A 13 -13.90 -2.70 4.26
C ILE A 13 -13.55 -4.16 4.55
N HIS A 14 -13.91 -5.05 3.63
CA HIS A 14 -13.70 -6.48 3.74
C HIS A 14 -12.24 -6.77 3.36
N PHE A 15 -11.37 -6.95 4.34
CA PHE A 15 -10.00 -7.43 4.11
C PHE A 15 -10.04 -8.95 3.83
N VAL A 16 -9.56 -9.36 2.66
CA VAL A 16 -9.36 -10.76 2.30
C VAL A 16 -7.96 -11.18 2.77
N PRO A 17 -7.78 -12.30 3.50
CA PRO A 17 -6.45 -12.74 3.92
C PRO A 17 -5.62 -13.20 2.72
N LEU A 18 -4.36 -12.78 2.64
CA LEU A 18 -3.38 -13.35 1.71
C LEU A 18 -2.94 -14.72 2.25
N GLU A 19 -3.32 -15.80 1.55
CA GLU A 19 -2.81 -17.14 1.83
C GLU A 19 -1.44 -17.35 1.17
N ALA A 20 -0.47 -17.88 1.92
CA ALA A 20 0.91 -18.05 1.47
C ALA A 20 1.05 -19.25 0.49
N PRO A 21 1.81 -19.14 -0.62
CA PRO A 21 1.96 -20.25 -1.55
C PRO A 21 2.84 -21.37 -0.98
N SER A 22 2.38 -22.61 -1.12
CA SER A 22 3.09 -23.82 -0.74
C SER A 22 4.28 -24.12 -1.67
N ARG A 23 5.36 -24.65 -1.06
CA ARG A 23 6.61 -25.06 -1.72
C ARG A 23 6.37 -26.06 -2.85
N SER A 24 6.81 -25.75 -4.06
CA SER A 24 6.97 -26.73 -5.15
C SER A 24 8.45 -27.10 -5.33
N THR A 25 8.70 -28.38 -5.58
CA THR A 25 10.03 -28.99 -5.78
C THR A 25 10.51 -28.83 -7.24
N PRO A 26 11.83 -28.78 -7.50
CA PRO A 26 12.34 -28.48 -8.84
C PRO A 26 12.35 -29.72 -9.74
N ARG A 27 11.76 -29.61 -10.93
CA ARG A 27 11.84 -30.64 -11.98
C ARG A 27 12.83 -30.20 -13.06
N SER A 28 13.94 -30.94 -13.15
CA SER A 28 15.00 -30.79 -14.15
C SER A 28 14.49 -31.03 -15.58
N ARG A 29 14.79 -30.11 -16.51
CA ARG A 29 14.75 -30.34 -17.97
C ARG A 29 15.86 -29.55 -18.68
N GLN A 30 16.90 -30.30 -19.02
CA GLN A 30 17.72 -30.31 -20.25
C GLN A 30 17.77 -29.03 -21.12
N VAL A 31 19.00 -28.53 -21.27
CA VAL A 31 19.43 -27.52 -22.24
C VAL A 31 19.79 -28.22 -23.56
N THR A 32 19.25 -27.77 -24.68
CA THR A 32 19.83 -27.98 -26.01
C THR A 32 20.12 -26.62 -26.63
N GLU A 33 21.39 -26.35 -26.86
CA GLU A 33 21.87 -25.22 -27.65
C GLU A 33 21.50 -25.39 -29.14
N ALA A 34 21.14 -24.27 -29.77
CA ALA A 34 21.30 -24.09 -31.20
C ALA A 34 21.55 -22.59 -31.47
N CYS A 35 22.79 -22.26 -31.84
CA CYS A 35 23.18 -20.94 -32.37
C CYS A 35 22.67 -20.78 -33.81
N SER A 36 22.25 -19.56 -34.21
CA SER A 36 22.67 -18.82 -35.42
C SER A 36 21.69 -17.69 -35.83
N GLY A 37 22.21 -16.50 -36.18
CA GLY A 37 21.69 -15.71 -37.32
C GLY A 37 21.13 -14.29 -37.12
N VAL A 38 22.00 -13.28 -37.28
CA VAL A 38 21.85 -11.91 -37.85
C VAL A 38 20.44 -11.30 -38.10
N GLY A 39 20.17 -10.19 -37.39
CA GLY A 39 19.76 -8.86 -37.91
C GLY A 39 18.34 -8.62 -38.46
N ARG A 40 17.55 -7.76 -37.78
CA ARG A 40 16.83 -6.58 -38.34
C ARG A 40 15.88 -5.91 -37.32
N GLY A 41 15.87 -4.57 -37.36
CA GLY A 41 14.82 -3.61 -36.98
C GLY A 41 13.90 -3.93 -35.79
N VAL A 42 14.07 -3.21 -34.68
CA VAL A 42 13.04 -3.11 -33.62
C VAL A 42 12.05 -2.01 -34.01
N PRO A 43 10.76 -2.29 -34.24
CA PRO A 43 9.75 -1.24 -34.21
C PRO A 43 9.51 -0.84 -32.75
N ARG A 44 9.50 0.47 -32.48
CA ARG A 44 8.92 1.03 -31.23
C ARG A 44 7.42 0.73 -31.24
N GLY A 45 7.04 -0.42 -30.70
CA GLY A 45 5.66 -0.76 -30.37
C GLY A 45 5.37 -0.36 -28.93
N SER A 46 4.67 0.77 -28.76
CA SER A 46 3.97 1.13 -27.53
C SER A 46 2.75 0.22 -27.36
N GLY A 47 2.93 -0.88 -26.62
CA GLY A 47 1.84 -1.69 -26.07
C GLY A 47 1.77 -1.52 -24.55
N PRO A 48 0.67 -1.95 -23.88
CA PRO A 48 0.57 -1.89 -22.43
C PRO A 48 1.63 -2.82 -21.86
N GLY A 49 2.75 -2.24 -21.43
CA GLY A 49 3.89 -2.98 -20.92
C GLY A 49 3.44 -3.81 -19.74
N TRP A 50 3.35 -5.13 -19.93
CA TRP A 50 3.32 -6.04 -18.81
C TRP A 50 4.66 -5.85 -18.11
N THR A 51 4.63 -5.13 -16.99
CA THR A 51 5.74 -5.07 -16.06
C THR A 51 6.05 -6.50 -15.66
N VAL A 52 7.24 -6.96 -16.04
CA VAL A 52 7.83 -8.19 -15.49
C VAL A 52 7.75 -8.04 -13.97
N GLY A 53 6.89 -8.83 -13.35
CA GLY A 53 6.49 -8.63 -11.95
C GLY A 53 7.70 -8.74 -11.02
N GLY A 54 8.14 -7.61 -10.47
CA GLY A 54 9.03 -7.57 -9.32
C GLY A 54 8.33 -8.06 -8.05
N MET A 55 9.09 -8.25 -6.96
CA MET A 55 8.54 -8.69 -5.67
C MET A 55 7.54 -7.66 -5.10
N GLU A 56 7.65 -6.41 -5.52
CA GLU A 56 6.85 -5.25 -5.15
C GLU A 56 5.59 -5.08 -6.02
N ALA A 57 5.46 -5.81 -7.13
CA ALA A 57 4.42 -5.54 -8.15
C ALA A 57 3.00 -5.54 -7.59
N THR A 58 2.70 -6.43 -6.64
CA THR A 58 1.38 -6.47 -5.99
C THR A 58 1.11 -5.25 -5.11
N LEU A 59 2.12 -4.77 -4.36
CA LEU A 59 2.00 -3.57 -3.55
C LEU A 59 1.82 -2.34 -4.45
N GLU A 60 2.67 -2.21 -5.47
CA GLU A 60 2.61 -1.11 -6.43
C GLU A 60 1.24 -1.05 -7.11
N GLN A 61 0.70 -2.19 -7.55
CA GLN A 61 -0.64 -2.25 -8.13
C GLN A 61 -1.72 -1.79 -7.13
N HIS A 62 -1.61 -2.15 -5.86
CA HIS A 62 -2.56 -1.73 -4.83
C HIS A 62 -2.50 -0.22 -4.54
N LEU A 63 -1.31 0.37 -4.56
CA LEU A 63 -1.14 1.82 -4.43
C LEU A 63 -1.78 2.55 -5.61
N GLU A 64 -1.57 2.08 -6.84
CA GLU A 64 -2.21 2.64 -8.04
C GLU A 64 -3.74 2.51 -7.97
N ASP A 65 -4.25 1.35 -7.56
CA ASP A 65 -5.70 1.12 -7.43
C ASP A 65 -6.33 2.01 -6.38
N THR A 66 -5.64 2.28 -5.28
CA THR A 66 -6.09 3.20 -4.22
C THR A 66 -6.21 4.64 -4.73
N MET A 67 -5.23 5.08 -5.52
CA MET A 67 -5.22 6.42 -6.14
C MET A 67 -6.30 6.62 -7.22
N LYS A 68 -6.97 5.55 -7.69
CA LYS A 68 -8.11 5.69 -8.61
C LYS A 68 -9.33 6.34 -7.94
N ASN A 69 -9.40 6.36 -6.62
CA ASN A 69 -10.45 7.07 -5.90
C ASN A 69 -10.20 8.59 -6.02
N PRO A 70 -11.11 9.38 -6.61
CA PRO A 70 -10.87 10.81 -6.86
C PRO A 70 -10.73 11.66 -5.59
N SER A 71 -11.18 11.16 -4.44
CA SER A 71 -11.00 11.84 -3.16
C SER A 71 -9.64 11.57 -2.51
N ILE A 72 -8.90 10.56 -2.97
CA ILE A 72 -7.58 10.20 -2.46
C ILE A 72 -6.52 10.89 -3.32
N VAL A 73 -5.70 11.70 -2.67
CA VAL A 73 -4.64 12.47 -3.33
C VAL A 73 -3.24 12.02 -2.90
N GLY A 74 -3.14 11.04 -2.01
CA GLY A 74 -1.87 10.40 -1.68
C GLY A 74 -2.04 9.14 -0.84
N VAL A 75 -1.10 8.22 -0.99
CA VAL A 75 -1.02 6.98 -0.18
C VAL A 75 0.45 6.63 0.05
N LEU A 76 0.78 6.11 1.23
CA LEU A 76 2.12 5.65 1.58
C LEU A 76 2.05 4.43 2.48
N CYS A 77 2.90 3.45 2.22
CA CYS A 77 3.15 2.30 3.08
C CYS A 77 4.58 2.37 3.62
N THR A 78 4.75 2.21 4.94
CA THR A 78 6.05 2.19 5.61
C THR A 78 6.15 1.01 6.56
N ASP A 79 7.36 0.52 6.80
CA ASP A 79 7.60 -0.46 7.85
C ASP A 79 7.65 0.17 9.25
N SER A 80 7.86 -0.66 10.27
CA SER A 80 8.01 -0.24 11.67
C SER A 80 9.24 0.62 11.97
N GLN A 81 10.23 0.68 11.08
CA GLN A 81 11.44 1.49 11.24
C GLN A 81 11.32 2.84 10.52
N GLY A 82 10.18 3.11 9.86
CA GLY A 82 9.97 4.32 9.08
C GLY A 82 10.61 4.27 7.70
N LEU A 83 10.91 3.07 7.18
CA LEU A 83 11.40 2.90 5.81
C LEU A 83 10.22 2.78 4.84
N ASN A 84 10.24 3.61 3.80
CA ASN A 84 9.22 3.63 2.77
C ASN A 84 9.21 2.32 1.97
N LEU A 85 8.05 1.67 1.91
CA LEU A 85 7.79 0.47 1.11
C LEU A 85 7.18 0.81 -0.26
N GLY A 86 6.58 1.99 -0.39
CA GLY A 86 5.95 2.48 -1.61
C GLY A 86 5.00 3.63 -1.31
N CYS A 87 4.96 4.63 -2.19
CA CYS A 87 4.12 5.82 -2.04
C CYS A 87 3.62 6.36 -3.39
N ARG A 88 2.53 7.13 -3.35
CA ARG A 88 1.94 7.83 -4.50
C ARG A 88 1.34 9.17 -4.09
N GLY A 89 1.30 10.11 -5.04
CA GLY A 89 0.65 11.40 -4.89
C GLY A 89 1.36 12.31 -3.89
N THR A 90 0.59 12.90 -2.99
CA THR A 90 1.03 13.93 -2.03
C THR A 90 1.90 13.40 -0.88
N LEU A 91 1.97 12.08 -0.68
CA LEU A 91 2.83 11.46 0.33
C LEU A 91 4.11 10.92 -0.35
N SER A 92 5.26 11.46 0.06
CA SER A 92 6.62 11.09 -0.36
C SER A 92 7.37 10.32 0.75
N ASP A 93 8.54 9.79 0.40
CA ASP A 93 9.47 9.06 1.27
C ASP A 93 9.85 9.80 2.57
N GLU A 94 9.95 11.13 2.53
CA GLU A 94 10.24 11.96 3.71
C GLU A 94 9.22 11.81 4.84
N HIS A 95 7.99 11.38 4.52
CA HIS A 95 6.90 11.24 5.49
C HIS A 95 6.91 9.89 6.23
N ALA A 96 7.62 8.87 5.73
CA ALA A 96 7.57 7.51 6.26
C ALA A 96 7.96 7.45 7.74
N GLY A 97 9.02 8.17 8.12
CA GLY A 97 9.48 8.27 9.50
C GLY A 97 8.40 8.80 10.44
N VAL A 98 7.80 9.96 10.13
CA VAL A 98 6.78 10.57 11.00
C VAL A 98 5.50 9.73 11.05
N ILE A 99 5.07 9.14 9.93
CA ILE A 99 3.88 8.28 9.85
C ILE A 99 4.04 7.05 10.77
N SER A 100 5.18 6.38 10.70
CA SER A 100 5.45 5.20 11.53
C SER A 100 5.43 5.53 13.03
N VAL A 101 6.06 6.65 13.42
CA VAL A 101 6.15 7.09 14.82
C VAL A 101 4.78 7.50 15.36
N LEU A 102 3.96 8.21 14.58
CA LEU A 102 2.61 8.59 15.00
C LEU A 102 1.75 7.36 15.31
N ALA A 103 1.79 6.33 14.44
CA ALA A 103 1.05 5.10 14.68
C ALA A 103 1.56 4.35 15.93
N GLN A 104 2.88 4.29 16.13
CA GLN A 104 3.49 3.69 17.32
C GLN A 104 3.15 4.44 18.61
N GLN A 105 3.06 5.77 18.56
CA GLN A 105 2.65 6.58 19.70
C GLN A 105 1.18 6.37 20.02
N ALA A 106 0.30 6.32 19.01
CA ALA A 106 -1.12 6.08 19.19
C ALA A 106 -1.41 4.70 19.79
N ALA A 107 -0.67 3.66 19.38
CA ALA A 107 -0.81 2.31 19.93
C ALA A 107 -0.54 2.25 21.45
N LYS A 108 0.22 3.20 22.02
CA LYS A 108 0.47 3.28 23.47
C LYS A 108 -0.71 3.84 24.26
N LEU A 109 -1.73 4.39 23.59
CA LEU A 109 -2.93 4.96 24.23
C LEU A 109 -3.93 3.88 24.65
N THR A 110 -3.76 2.64 24.16
CA THR A 110 -4.57 1.49 24.55
C THR A 110 -3.69 0.43 25.18
N SER A 111 -4.24 -0.31 26.14
CA SER A 111 -3.59 -1.48 26.73
C SER A 111 -3.92 -2.77 25.97
N ASP A 112 -4.97 -2.76 25.14
CA ASP A 112 -5.38 -3.90 24.34
C ASP A 112 -4.60 -3.89 23.01
N PRO A 113 -3.71 -4.87 22.75
CA PRO A 113 -2.94 -4.91 21.52
C PRO A 113 -3.78 -5.21 20.27
N THR A 114 -5.05 -5.59 20.43
CA THR A 114 -6.00 -5.82 19.32
C THR A 114 -6.77 -4.57 18.93
N ASP A 115 -6.80 -3.56 19.80
CA ASP A 115 -7.43 -2.27 19.54
C ASP A 115 -6.46 -1.36 18.79
N ILE A 116 -6.39 -1.50 17.46
CA ILE A 116 -5.44 -0.72 16.66
C ILE A 116 -6.03 0.64 16.27
N PRO A 117 -5.56 1.76 16.84
CA PRO A 117 -6.13 3.07 16.58
C PRO A 117 -5.83 3.56 15.16
N VAL A 118 -6.75 4.38 14.63
CA VAL A 118 -6.51 5.21 13.45
C VAL A 118 -6.14 6.61 13.92
N VAL A 119 -5.00 7.12 13.46
CA VAL A 119 -4.59 8.51 13.70
C VAL A 119 -5.09 9.36 12.52
N CYS A 120 -5.86 10.40 12.80
CA CYS A 120 -6.33 11.34 11.81
C CYS A 120 -5.68 12.70 12.05
N LEU A 121 -4.93 13.20 11.06
CA LEU A 121 -4.47 14.58 11.01
C LEU A 121 -5.42 15.35 10.10
N GLU A 122 -6.10 16.36 10.64
CA GLU A 122 -7.12 17.13 9.92
C GLU A 122 -6.66 18.57 9.72
N SER A 123 -6.82 19.08 8.50
CA SER A 123 -6.49 20.45 8.13
C SER A 123 -7.42 20.93 7.01
N ASP A 124 -7.29 22.20 6.61
CA ASP A 124 -8.00 22.75 5.45
C ASP A 124 -7.62 22.03 4.14
N ASN A 125 -6.48 21.34 4.11
CA ASN A 125 -6.01 20.57 2.96
C ASN A 125 -6.60 19.15 2.90
N GLY A 126 -7.48 18.79 3.84
CA GLY A 126 -8.03 17.44 3.97
C GLY A 126 -7.42 16.67 5.13
N ASN A 127 -7.62 15.35 5.09
CA ASN A 127 -7.35 14.44 6.20
C ASN A 127 -6.28 13.43 5.81
N ILE A 128 -5.27 13.26 6.67
CA ILE A 128 -4.33 12.15 6.59
C ILE A 128 -4.72 11.12 7.64
N MET A 129 -5.14 9.94 7.19
CA MET A 129 -5.53 8.81 8.02
C MET A 129 -4.38 7.81 8.07
N ILE A 130 -3.90 7.47 9.26
CA ILE A 130 -2.76 6.58 9.48
C ILE A 130 -3.22 5.39 10.33
N GLN A 131 -2.96 4.17 9.86
CA GLN A 131 -3.26 2.95 10.62
C GLN A 131 -2.11 1.95 10.49
N LYS A 132 -1.78 1.31 11.60
CA LYS A 132 -0.82 0.19 11.63
C LYS A 132 -1.55 -1.12 11.40
N HIS A 133 -0.93 -2.03 10.68
CA HIS A 133 -1.33 -3.42 10.58
C HIS A 133 -0.08 -4.28 10.64
N ASP A 134 0.10 -5.00 11.75
CA ASP A 134 1.31 -5.77 12.05
C ASP A 134 2.59 -4.94 11.89
N GLY A 135 3.50 -5.31 10.99
CA GLY A 135 4.77 -4.64 10.74
C GLY A 135 4.69 -3.44 9.77
N ILE A 136 3.51 -3.16 9.21
CA ILE A 136 3.32 -2.14 8.17
C ILE A 136 2.40 -1.04 8.71
N THR A 137 2.70 0.20 8.36
CA THR A 137 1.83 1.36 8.62
C THR A 137 1.43 1.96 7.28
N VAL A 138 0.14 2.20 7.10
CA VAL A 138 -0.43 2.80 5.89
C VAL A 138 -0.96 4.18 6.23
N ALA A 139 -0.66 5.16 5.38
CA ALA A 139 -1.23 6.49 5.42
C ALA A 139 -2.00 6.78 4.13
N VAL A 140 -3.18 7.37 4.25
CA VAL A 140 -4.02 7.82 3.14
C VAL A 140 -4.33 9.30 3.32
N HIS A 141 -3.96 10.12 2.34
CA HIS A 141 -4.33 11.52 2.28
C HIS A 141 -5.59 11.68 1.41
N LYS A 142 -6.69 12.09 2.05
CA LYS A 142 -8.01 12.22 1.45
C LYS A 142 -8.49 13.67 1.55
N MET A 143 -8.92 14.24 0.44
CA MET A 143 -9.55 15.56 0.43
C MET A 143 -10.89 15.51 1.18
N ALA A 144 -11.18 16.52 1.99
CA ALA A 144 -12.51 16.72 2.54
C ALA A 144 -13.51 16.95 1.39
N SER A 145 -14.66 16.28 1.45
CA SER A 145 -15.74 16.38 0.46
C SER A 145 -16.82 17.37 0.90
#